data_AF-A0A2J6S0M3-F1
#
_entry.id   AF-A0A2J6S0M3-F1
#
_cell.length_a   1.000
_cell.length_b   1.000
_cell.length_c   1.000
_cell.angle_alpha   90.00
_cell.angle_beta   90.00
_cell.angle_gamma   90.00
#
_symmetry.space_group_name_H-M   'P 1'
#
loop_
_entity.id
_entity.type
_entity.pdbx_description
1 polymer ?
#
loop_
_entity_poly.entity_id
_entity_poly.type
_entity_poly.pdbx_seq_one_letter_code
_entity_poly.pdbx_strand_id
1 'polypeptide(L)'
;MDTTPSPDPAPSIFRYVIGFLLIGIAWGFTTPFIRAAARQHLPPPHPILDSPSVKSGWIKSKFLGAFFGVVDLLRNPRYAIPLVINLTGSVWFFLLIGKAELSLTVPITNSLAFLFTVFGDWWVERKVISRDTWIGMALSLSGIALCVQSKNR
;
A
#
# COMPACT_ATOMS: atom_id res chain seq x y z
N MET A 1 50.93 -0.74 3.18
CA MET A 1 50.00 -1.88 3.04
C MET A 1 48.66 -1.29 2.68
N ASP A 2 48.35 -1.25 1.38
CA ASP A 2 47.06 -0.78 0.88
C ASP A 2 46.03 -1.90 1.07
N THR A 3 45.14 -1.72 2.05
CA THR A 3 43.95 -2.57 2.18
C THR A 3 42.92 -2.09 1.17
N THR A 4 42.92 -2.64 -0.04
CA THR A 4 41.80 -2.50 -0.95
C THR A 4 40.58 -3.18 -0.31
N PRO A 5 39.45 -2.47 -0.08
CA PRO A 5 38.24 -3.10 0.42
C PRO A 5 37.77 -4.11 -0.63
N SER A 6 37.56 -5.36 -0.21
CA SER A 6 36.98 -6.39 -1.06
C SER A 6 35.62 -5.93 -1.59
N PRO A 7 35.28 -6.19 -2.86
CA PRO A 7 33.99 -5.78 -3.40
C PRO A 7 32.89 -6.49 -2.61
N ASP A 8 31.96 -5.71 -2.05
CA ASP A 8 30.79 -6.25 -1.37
C ASP A 8 30.10 -7.27 -2.28
N PRO A 9 29.73 -8.46 -1.77
CA PRO A 9 29.07 -9.47 -2.59
C PRO A 9 27.79 -8.87 -3.17
N ALA A 10 27.68 -8.90 -4.50
CA ALA A 10 26.53 -8.37 -5.21
C ALA A 10 25.24 -8.90 -4.55
N PRO A 11 24.32 -8.02 -4.08
CA PRO A 11 23.11 -8.44 -3.40
C PRO A 11 22.34 -9.41 -4.30
N SER A 12 22.03 -10.60 -3.77
CA SER A 12 21.44 -11.68 -4.57
C SER A 12 20.11 -11.24 -5.18
N ILE A 13 19.88 -11.55 -6.46
CA ILE A 13 18.63 -11.27 -7.20
C ILE A 13 17.40 -11.68 -6.39
N PHE A 14 17.50 -12.79 -5.66
CA PHE A 14 16.49 -13.29 -4.75
C PHE A 14 16.06 -12.26 -3.69
N ARG A 15 16.98 -11.50 -3.10
CA ARG A 15 16.67 -10.42 -2.12
C ARG A 15 15.86 -9.30 -2.76
N TYR A 16 16.17 -8.95 -4.02
CA TYR A 16 15.39 -7.97 -4.75
C TYR A 16 13.99 -8.47 -5.06
N VAL A 17 13.85 -9.72 -5.51
CA VAL A 17 12.53 -10.34 -5.77
C VAL A 17 11.68 -10.35 -4.50
N ILE A 18 12.24 -10.76 -3.37
CA ILE A 18 11.54 -10.70 -2.07
C ILE A 18 11.18 -9.26 -1.73
N GLY A 19 12.11 -8.31 -1.89
CA GLY A 19 11.86 -6.90 -1.62
C GLY A 19 10.70 -6.34 -2.45
N PHE A 20 10.67 -6.63 -3.75
CA PHE A 20 9.57 -6.26 -4.63
C PHE A 20 8.25 -6.89 -4.16
N LEU A 21 8.23 -8.20 -3.89
CA LEU A 21 7.04 -8.90 -3.38
C LEU A 21 6.53 -8.29 -2.07
N LEU A 22 7.42 -7.98 -1.12
CA LEU A 22 7.05 -7.35 0.14
C LEU A 22 6.43 -5.97 -0.06
N ILE A 23 6.99 -5.13 -0.96
CA ILE A 23 6.39 -3.83 -1.32
C ILE A 23 5.00 -4.04 -1.93
N GLY A 24 4.89 -4.97 -2.89
CA GLY A 24 3.63 -5.27 -3.56
C GLY A 24 2.55 -5.77 -2.60
N ILE A 25 2.89 -6.64 -1.64
CA ILE A 25 1.97 -7.10 -0.60
C ILE A 25 1.61 -5.95 0.34
N ALA A 26 2.61 -5.20 0.82
CA ALA A 26 2.40 -4.11 1.74
C ALA A 26 1.47 -3.04 1.16
N TRP A 27 1.70 -2.59 -0.07
CA TRP A 27 0.85 -1.57 -0.70
C TRP A 27 -0.42 -2.15 -1.31
N GLY A 28 -0.30 -3.23 -2.06
CA GLY A 28 -1.42 -3.80 -2.81
C GLY A 28 -2.38 -4.57 -1.93
N PHE A 29 -1.89 -5.61 -1.26
CA PHE A 29 -2.75 -6.56 -0.57
C PHE A 29 -3.48 -5.96 0.63
N THR A 30 -2.89 -4.96 1.30
CA THR A 30 -3.53 -4.30 2.45
C THR A 30 -4.63 -3.31 2.06
N THR A 31 -4.59 -2.75 0.85
CA THR A 31 -5.51 -1.72 0.38
C THR A 31 -6.99 -2.17 0.43
N PRO A 32 -7.36 -3.36 -0.04
CA PRO A 32 -8.72 -3.91 0.10
C PRO A 32 -9.20 -4.01 1.56
N PHE A 33 -8.32 -4.40 2.48
CA PHE A 33 -8.64 -4.49 3.91
C PHE A 33 -8.88 -3.10 4.52
N ILE A 34 -8.04 -2.12 4.19
CA ILE A 34 -8.20 -0.72 4.61
C ILE A 34 -9.55 -0.19 4.12
N ARG A 35 -9.88 -0.41 2.84
CA ARG A 35 -11.14 0.00 2.23
C ARG A 35 -12.35 -0.68 2.89
N ALA A 36 -12.27 -1.99 3.14
CA ALA A 36 -13.33 -2.74 3.79
C ALA A 36 -13.54 -2.28 5.25
N ALA A 37 -12.46 -2.09 6.00
CA ALA A 37 -12.51 -1.61 7.38
C ALA A 37 -13.07 -0.20 7.48
N ALA A 38 -12.71 0.70 6.55
CA ALA A 38 -13.26 2.06 6.50
C ALA A 38 -14.77 2.08 6.20
N ARG A 39 -15.26 1.22 5.29
CA ARG A 39 -16.70 1.12 4.97
C ARG A 39 -17.53 0.55 6.13
N GLN A 40 -16.98 -0.37 6.90
CA GLN A 40 -17.66 -1.02 8.03
C GLN A 40 -17.52 -0.23 9.34
N HIS A 41 -16.77 0.87 9.34
CA HIS A 41 -16.55 1.66 10.55
C HIS A 41 -17.78 2.55 10.83
N LEU A 42 -18.51 2.24 11.90
CA LEU A 42 -19.48 3.15 12.49
C LEU A 42 -18.76 3.97 13.57
N PRO A 43 -18.57 5.28 13.38
CA PRO A 43 -17.92 6.11 14.38
C PRO A 43 -18.80 6.21 15.64
N PRO A 44 -18.24 5.99 16.85
CA PRO A 44 -18.98 6.16 18.09
C PRO A 44 -19.46 7.61 18.26
N PRO A 45 -20.65 7.83 18.86
CA PRO A 45 -21.15 9.18 19.12
C PRO A 45 -20.23 9.89 20.12
N HIS A 46 -19.70 11.06 19.73
CA HIS A 46 -18.86 11.90 20.60
C HIS A 46 -19.70 13.01 21.24
N PRO A 47 -19.99 12.97 22.56
CA PRO A 47 -20.81 13.97 23.24
C PRO A 47 -20.26 15.40 23.14
N ILE A 48 -18.94 15.55 22.93
CA ILE A 48 -18.25 16.83 22.78
C ILE A 48 -18.66 17.54 21.47
N LEU A 49 -18.98 16.77 20.42
CA LEU A 49 -19.47 17.31 19.14
C LEU A 49 -20.93 17.79 19.22
N ASP A 50 -21.69 17.30 20.21
CA ASP A 50 -23.06 17.72 20.46
C ASP A 50 -23.18 18.98 21.33
N SER A 51 -22.05 19.50 21.85
CA SER A 51 -22.05 20.71 22.65
C SER A 51 -22.48 21.95 21.82
N PRO A 52 -23.32 22.84 22.37
CA PRO A 52 -23.82 24.04 21.66
C PRO A 52 -22.71 24.95 21.13
N SER A 53 -21.59 25.04 21.87
CA SER A 53 -20.43 25.87 21.54
C SER A 53 -19.61 25.36 20.35
N VAL A 54 -19.70 24.06 20.04
CA VAL A 54 -19.02 23.45 18.87
C VAL A 54 -19.94 23.46 17.66
N LYS A 55 -21.24 23.20 17.83
CA LYS A 55 -22.25 23.31 16.75
C LYS A 55 -22.42 24.72 16.22
N SER A 56 -22.21 25.76 17.04
CA SER A 56 -22.32 27.16 16.60
C SER A 56 -21.23 27.57 15.60
N GLY A 57 -20.07 26.88 15.61
CA GLY A 57 -18.98 27.13 14.66
C GLY A 57 -18.89 26.01 13.62
N TRP A 58 -19.38 26.24 12.40
CA TRP A 58 -19.29 25.27 11.30
C TRP A 58 -17.86 24.74 11.08
N ILE A 59 -16.87 25.63 11.17
CA ILE A 59 -15.45 25.27 11.04
C ILE A 59 -15.01 24.37 12.19
N LYS A 60 -15.31 24.76 13.44
CA LYS A 60 -14.92 23.99 14.63
C LYS A 60 -15.56 22.60 14.64
N SER A 61 -16.86 22.53 14.37
CA SER A 61 -17.60 21.26 14.27
C SER A 61 -17.00 20.34 13.18
N LYS A 62 -16.68 20.88 12.00
CA LYS A 62 -16.02 20.10 10.95
C LYS A 62 -14.63 19.61 11.34
N PHE A 63 -13.79 20.48 11.89
CA PHE A 63 -12.42 20.10 12.29
C PHE A 63 -12.43 19.06 13.40
N LEU A 64 -13.21 19.28 14.45
CA LEU A 64 -13.28 18.37 15.59
C LEU A 64 -13.92 17.04 15.18
N GLY A 65 -14.96 17.07 14.34
CA GLY A 65 -15.58 15.88 13.78
C GLY A 65 -14.63 15.06 12.91
N ALA A 66 -13.84 15.73 12.06
CA ALA A 66 -12.81 15.06 11.26
C ALA A 66 -11.71 14.46 12.16
N PHE A 67 -11.26 15.19 13.18
CA PHE A 67 -10.24 14.71 14.11
C PHE A 67 -10.70 13.46 14.86
N PHE A 68 -11.89 13.49 15.46
CA PHE A 68 -12.44 12.34 16.16
C PHE A 68 -12.68 11.15 15.22
N GLY A 69 -13.20 11.40 14.01
CA GLY A 69 -13.38 10.35 13.00
C GLY A 69 -12.07 9.68 12.59
N VAL A 70 -10.97 10.45 12.44
CA VAL A 70 -9.65 9.89 12.16
C VAL A 70 -9.14 9.08 13.34
N VAL A 71 -9.24 9.60 14.56
CA VAL A 71 -8.77 8.92 15.77
C VAL A 71 -9.53 7.60 15.98
N ASP A 72 -10.85 7.58 15.81
CA ASP A 72 -11.64 6.37 15.96
C ASP A 72 -11.31 5.31 14.90
N LEU A 73 -11.09 5.75 13.66
CA LEU A 73 -10.70 4.87 12.58
C LEU A 73 -9.31 4.26 12.82
N LEU A 74 -8.36 5.07 13.31
CA LEU A 74 -7.03 4.59 13.70
C LEU A 74 -7.05 3.71 14.95
N ARG A 75 -8.05 3.86 15.82
CA ARG A 75 -8.23 3.00 17.00
C ARG A 75 -8.81 1.64 16.63
N ASN A 76 -9.43 1.51 15.46
CA ASN A 76 -9.94 0.24 14.96
C ASN A 76 -8.77 -0.66 14.49
N PRO A 77 -8.49 -1.80 15.15
CA PRO A 77 -7.36 -2.66 14.78
C PRO A 77 -7.51 -3.25 13.37
N ARG A 78 -8.75 -3.42 12.87
CA ARG A 78 -9.03 -3.89 11.51
C ARG A 78 -8.58 -2.90 10.44
N TYR A 79 -8.41 -1.63 10.80
CA TYR A 79 -7.88 -0.57 9.92
C TYR A 79 -6.40 -0.29 10.21
N ALA A 80 -6.02 -0.18 11.49
CA ALA A 80 -4.67 0.18 11.91
C ALA A 80 -3.62 -0.85 11.50
N ILE A 81 -3.91 -2.16 11.62
CA ILE A 81 -2.95 -3.21 11.28
C ILE A 81 -2.62 -3.18 9.77
N PRO A 82 -3.60 -3.20 8.85
CA PRO A 82 -3.32 -3.03 7.42
C PRO A 82 -2.60 -1.72 7.09
N LEU A 83 -2.96 -0.62 7.76
CA LEU A 83 -2.34 0.69 7.54
C LEU A 83 -0.85 0.70 7.91
N VAL A 84 -0.49 0.12 9.07
CA VAL A 84 0.91 0.02 9.49
C VAL A 84 1.70 -0.80 8.49
N ILE A 85 1.18 -1.95 8.06
CA ILE A 85 1.82 -2.77 7.02
C ILE A 85 1.97 -1.97 5.72
N ASN A 86 0.94 -1.23 5.30
CA ASN A 86 1.00 -0.37 4.12
C ASN A 86 2.14 0.64 4.21
N LEU A 87 2.30 1.29 5.36
CA LEU A 87 3.37 2.27 5.59
C LEU A 87 4.77 1.62 5.59
N THR A 88 4.91 0.38 6.10
CA THR A 88 6.19 -0.34 6.01
C THR A 88 6.62 -0.60 4.57
N GLY A 89 5.67 -0.69 3.62
CA GLY A 89 5.98 -0.80 2.19
C GLY A 89 6.84 0.35 1.68
N SER A 90 6.61 1.57 2.19
CA SER A 90 7.41 2.75 1.83
C SER A 90 8.85 2.64 2.29
N VAL A 91 9.10 2.07 3.48
CA VAL A 91 10.47 1.83 3.99
C VAL A 91 11.21 0.88 3.06
N TRP A 92 10.59 -0.24 2.69
CA TRP A 92 11.17 -1.20 1.75
C TRP A 92 11.41 -0.58 0.37
N PHE A 93 10.47 0.21 -0.12
CA PHE A 93 10.59 0.93 -1.38
C PHE A 93 11.79 1.88 -1.40
N PHE A 94 11.98 2.68 -0.35
CA PHE A 94 13.15 3.55 -0.21
C PHE A 94 14.46 2.75 -0.17
N LEU A 95 14.49 1.62 0.55
CA LEU A 95 15.67 0.76 0.63
C LEU A 95 16.04 0.08 -0.71
N LEU A 96 15.04 -0.20 -1.56
CA LEU A 96 15.25 -0.78 -2.89
C LEU A 96 15.63 0.27 -3.93
N ILE A 97 15.02 1.47 -3.91
CA ILE A 97 15.38 2.58 -4.81
C ILE A 97 16.86 2.96 -4.69
N GLY A 98 17.43 2.91 -3.48
CA GLY A 98 18.85 3.23 -3.28
C GLY A 98 19.81 2.17 -3.86
N LYS A 99 19.31 1.02 -4.33
CA LYS A 99 20.12 -0.11 -4.81
C LYS A 99 19.78 -0.59 -6.21
N ALA A 100 18.56 -0.34 -6.68
CA ALA A 100 18.06 -0.70 -8.01
C ALA A 100 17.75 0.56 -8.82
N GLU A 101 17.91 0.50 -10.14
CA GLU A 101 17.61 1.62 -11.02
C GLU A 101 16.15 2.08 -10.85
N LEU A 102 15.97 3.36 -10.53
CA LEU A 102 14.67 4.01 -10.29
C LEU A 102 13.66 3.73 -11.41
N SER A 103 14.13 3.75 -12.65
CA SER A 103 13.32 3.53 -13.85
C SER A 103 12.69 2.13 -13.92
N LEU A 104 13.30 1.12 -13.30
CA LEU A 104 12.80 -0.25 -13.28
C LEU A 104 11.95 -0.53 -12.03
N THR A 105 12.39 0.00 -10.89
CA THR A 105 11.78 -0.28 -9.60
C THR A 105 10.33 0.21 -9.56
N VAL A 106 10.07 1.43 -10.06
CA VAL A 106 8.74 2.06 -10.00
C VAL A 106 7.68 1.31 -10.82
N PRO A 107 7.90 0.95 -12.11
CA PRO A 107 6.94 0.17 -12.87
C PRO A 107 6.67 -1.23 -12.27
N ILE A 108 7.71 -1.91 -11.78
CA ILE A 108 7.57 -3.23 -11.15
C ILE A 108 6.73 -3.15 -9.89
N THR A 109 7.03 -2.23 -8.96
CA THR A 109 6.29 -2.11 -7.70
C THR A 109 4.84 -1.71 -7.92
N ASN A 110 4.57 -0.78 -8.84
CA ASN A 110 3.21 -0.35 -9.16
C ASN A 110 2.37 -1.51 -9.74
N SER A 111 2.95 -2.27 -10.66
CA SER A 111 2.27 -3.40 -11.27
C SER A 111 2.01 -4.52 -10.25
N LEU A 112 3.00 -4.81 -9.41
CA LEU A 112 2.86 -5.81 -8.36
C LEU A 112 1.85 -5.40 -7.28
N ALA A 113 1.83 -4.12 -6.89
CA ALA A 113 0.81 -3.57 -6.00
C ALA A 113 -0.60 -3.72 -6.62
N PHE A 114 -0.75 -3.48 -7.91
CA PHE A 114 -2.03 -3.71 -8.60
C PHE A 114 -2.44 -5.20 -8.54
N LEU A 115 -1.53 -6.12 -8.87
CA LEU A 115 -1.81 -7.56 -8.80
C LEU A 115 -2.24 -8.00 -7.40
N PHE A 116 -1.51 -7.58 -6.36
CA PHE A 116 -1.87 -7.91 -4.98
C PHE A 116 -3.13 -7.20 -4.50
N THR A 117 -3.46 -6.02 -5.03
CA THR A 117 -4.76 -5.37 -4.76
C THR A 117 -5.90 -6.22 -5.29
N VAL A 118 -5.80 -6.70 -6.53
CA VAL A 118 -6.84 -7.55 -7.12
C VAL A 118 -6.98 -8.86 -6.33
N PHE A 119 -5.85 -9.47 -5.97
CA PHE A 119 -5.86 -10.68 -5.14
C PHE A 119 -6.50 -10.42 -3.77
N GLY A 120 -6.21 -9.29 -3.14
CA GLY A 120 -6.83 -8.89 -1.89
C GLY A 120 -8.32 -8.57 -2.01
N ASP A 121 -8.76 -7.92 -3.10
CA ASP A 121 -10.17 -7.65 -3.37
C ASP A 121 -10.95 -8.97 -3.55
N TRP A 122 -10.37 -9.94 -4.27
CA TRP A 122 -10.93 -11.29 -4.38
C TRP A 122 -11.02 -11.99 -3.01
N TRP A 123 -9.98 -11.88 -2.19
CA TRP A 123 -9.95 -12.50 -0.85
C TRP A 123 -10.93 -11.86 0.13
N VAL A 124 -10.96 -10.53 0.20
CA VAL A 124 -11.70 -9.74 1.20
C VAL A 124 -13.17 -9.61 0.83
N GLU A 125 -13.46 -9.23 -0.42
CA GLU A 125 -14.84 -8.97 -0.86
C GLU A 125 -15.51 -10.24 -1.41
N ARG A 126 -14.78 -11.35 -1.58
CA ARG A 126 -15.23 -12.60 -2.24
C ARG A 126 -15.95 -12.36 -3.57
N LYS A 127 -15.65 -11.24 -4.22
CA LYS A 127 -16.25 -10.86 -5.49
C LYS A 127 -15.68 -11.73 -6.60
N VAL A 128 -16.56 -12.22 -7.47
CA VAL A 128 -16.15 -12.83 -8.73
C VAL A 128 -15.44 -11.78 -9.56
N ILE A 129 -14.21 -12.06 -9.98
CA ILE A 129 -13.36 -11.14 -10.73
C ILE A 129 -14.08 -10.79 -12.05
N SER A 130 -14.39 -9.51 -12.25
CA SER A 130 -15.03 -9.01 -13.48
C SER A 130 -14.11 -9.21 -14.69
N ARG A 131 -14.69 -9.27 -15.90
CA ARG A 131 -13.92 -9.30 -17.16
C ARG A 131 -12.97 -8.10 -17.26
N ASP A 132 -13.37 -6.92 -16.81
CA ASP A 132 -12.55 -5.72 -16.87
C ASP A 132 -11.30 -5.84 -15.97
N THR A 133 -11.46 -6.45 -14.79
CA THR A 133 -10.35 -6.72 -13.87
C THR A 133 -9.36 -7.72 -14.45
N TRP A 134 -9.86 -8.75 -15.15
CA TRP A 134 -9.01 -9.71 -15.88
C TRP A 134 -8.21 -9.05 -16.99
N ILE A 135 -8.82 -8.16 -17.76
CA ILE A 135 -8.13 -7.39 -18.81
C ILE A 135 -7.04 -6.52 -18.18
N GLY A 136 -7.35 -5.82 -17.08
CA GLY A 136 -6.37 -5.03 -16.33
C GLY A 136 -5.20 -5.88 -15.82
N MET A 137 -5.48 -7.08 -15.31
CA MET A 137 -4.45 -8.02 -14.83
C MET A 137 -3.55 -8.49 -15.99
N ALA A 138 -4.12 -8.87 -17.13
CA ALA A 138 -3.38 -9.30 -18.30
C ALA A 138 -2.48 -8.18 -18.86
N LEU A 139 -2.99 -6.95 -18.93
CA LEU A 139 -2.23 -5.76 -19.35
C LEU A 139 -1.07 -5.45 -18.39
N SER A 140 -1.32 -5.53 -17.08
CA SER A 140 -0.29 -5.30 -16.05
C SER A 140 0.83 -6.34 -16.12
N LEU A 141 0.47 -7.63 -16.23
CA LEU A 141 1.45 -8.72 -16.40
C LEU A 141 2.26 -8.57 -17.69
N SER A 142 1.61 -8.19 -18.79
CA SER A 142 2.27 -7.92 -20.07
C SER A 142 3.25 -6.75 -19.94
N GLY A 143 2.87 -5.68 -19.24
CA GLY A 143 3.75 -4.55 -18.94
C GLY A 143 5.00 -4.95 -18.16
N ILE A 144 4.85 -5.76 -17.11
CA ILE A 144 6.00 -6.29 -16.35
C ILE A 144 6.91 -7.13 -17.26
N ALA A 145 6.32 -8.03 -18.07
CA ALA A 145 7.08 -8.88 -18.99
C ALA A 145 7.89 -8.05 -20.00
N LEU A 146 7.30 -6.97 -20.53
CA LEU A 146 7.99 -6.02 -21.41
C LEU A 146 9.11 -5.26 -20.69
N CYS A 147 8.88 -4.80 -19.45
CA CYS A 147 9.93 -4.15 -18.66
C CYS A 147 11.13 -5.08 -18.41
N VAL A 148 10.88 -6.36 -18.12
CA VAL A 148 11.93 -7.37 -17.96
C VAL A 148 12.65 -7.66 -19.28
N GLN A 149 11.89 -7.81 -20.37
CA GLN A 149 12.44 -8.07 -21.70
C GLN A 149 13.30 -6.92 -22.23
N SER A 150 12.92 -5.68 -21.94
CA SER A 150 13.68 -4.48 -22.31
C SER A 150 15.05 -4.44 -21.65
N LYS A 151 15.14 -4.89 -20.38
CA LYS A 151 16.41 -4.93 -19.65
C LYS A 151 17.32 -6.10 -20.03
N ASN A 152 16.74 -7.17 -20.57
CA ASN A 152 17.49 -8.33 -21.05
C ASN A 152 18.03 -8.15 -22.48
N ARG A 153 17.79 -6.98 -23.09
CA ARG A 153 18.36 -6.52 -24.37
C ARG A 153 19.29 -5.35 -24.11
#